data_AF-C5DHU6-F1
#
_entry.id   AF-C5DHU6-F1
#
_cell.length_a   1.000
_cell.length_b   1.000
_cell.length_c   1.000
_cell.angle_alpha   90.00
_cell.angle_beta   90.00
_cell.angle_gamma   90.00
#
_symmetry.space_group_name_H-M   'P 1'
#
loop_
_entity.id
_entity.type
_entity.pdbx_description
1 polymer ?
#
loop_
_entity_poly.entity_id
_entity_poly.type
_entity_poly.pdbx_seq_one_letter_code
_entity_poly.pdbx_strand_id
1 'polypeptide(L)'
;MSKNEKTEAADSAQTQTAEEKVPVKGANVSGRAWKVDKGQFRVSSRAIKNKKLTSWELKRQKALEDKQFKQKLKELREEKDQIRKAKIQALKERREKSEEKERYERLATKMHAKKVDRLRRREKRNKALKER
;
A
#
# COMPACT_ATOMS: atom_id res chain seq x y z
N MET A 1 -14.62 -7.56 -34.94
CA MET A 1 -13.33 -8.09 -35.42
C MET A 1 -12.89 -9.14 -34.40
N SER A 2 -13.29 -10.41 -34.56
CA SER A 2 -12.70 -11.44 -35.43
C SER A 2 -11.22 -11.69 -35.11
N LYS A 3 -10.93 -12.75 -34.32
CA LYS A 3 -10.36 -14.01 -34.83
C LYS A 3 -10.01 -14.96 -33.68
N ASN A 4 -10.47 -16.19 -33.83
CA ASN A 4 -9.98 -17.38 -33.12
C ASN A 4 -8.58 -17.75 -33.62
N GLU A 5 -7.72 -18.22 -32.72
CA GLU A 5 -6.62 -19.15 -33.02
C GLU A 5 -6.82 -20.32 -32.04
N LYS A 6 -7.44 -21.43 -32.46
CA LYS A 6 -6.91 -22.54 -33.27
C LYS A 6 -5.77 -23.30 -32.57
N THR A 7 -6.21 -24.32 -31.85
CA THR A 7 -5.63 -25.67 -31.70
C THR A 7 -4.38 -25.98 -32.51
N GLU A 8 -3.35 -26.55 -31.86
CA GLU A 8 -2.54 -27.63 -32.43
C GLU A 8 -2.27 -28.70 -31.37
N ALA A 9 -2.55 -29.94 -31.78
CA ALA A 9 -2.25 -31.18 -31.10
C ALA A 9 -0.92 -31.73 -31.64
N ALA A 10 -0.50 -32.86 -31.05
CA ALA A 10 0.66 -33.69 -31.40
C ALA A 10 1.97 -33.20 -30.76
N ASP A 11 2.91 -34.04 -30.34
CA ASP A 11 3.09 -35.47 -30.58
C ASP A 11 3.99 -36.05 -29.46
N SER A 12 3.88 -37.35 -29.32
CA SER A 12 4.76 -38.34 -28.70
C SER A 12 6.25 -37.99 -28.48
N ALA A 13 6.79 -38.47 -27.37
CA ALA A 13 7.98 -39.33 -27.37
C ALA A 13 8.24 -39.89 -25.98
N GLN A 14 7.91 -41.17 -25.80
CA GLN A 14 8.50 -42.01 -24.77
C GLN A 14 10.01 -42.09 -25.03
N THR A 15 10.83 -41.48 -24.18
CA THR A 15 12.24 -41.85 -24.08
C THR A 15 12.40 -42.77 -22.88
N GLN A 16 12.34 -44.06 -23.17
CA GLN A 16 12.84 -45.11 -22.29
C GLN A 16 14.34 -44.88 -22.10
N THR A 17 14.73 -44.32 -20.97
CA THR A 17 16.14 -44.32 -20.55
C THR A 17 16.52 -45.76 -20.26
N ALA A 18 17.35 -46.32 -21.14
CA ALA A 18 18.02 -47.59 -20.95
C ALA A 18 18.72 -47.57 -19.58
N GLU A 19 18.28 -48.46 -18.69
CA GLU A 19 18.96 -48.71 -17.42
C GLU A 19 20.33 -49.32 -17.72
N GLU A 20 21.37 -48.50 -17.59
CA GLU A 20 22.75 -48.94 -17.57
C GLU A 20 22.93 -49.92 -16.40
N LYS A 21 23.15 -51.21 -16.71
CA LYS A 21 23.42 -52.24 -15.71
C LYS A 21 24.85 -52.06 -15.17
N VAL A 22 24.98 -51.19 -14.19
CA VAL A 22 26.20 -51.08 -13.36
C VAL A 22 26.45 -52.46 -12.73
N PRO A 23 27.68 -53.03 -12.79
CA PRO A 23 27.96 -54.33 -12.20
C PRO A 23 27.68 -54.29 -10.70
N VAL A 24 26.57 -54.91 -10.29
CA VAL A 24 26.21 -55.04 -8.88
C VAL A 24 27.24 -55.96 -8.23
N LYS A 25 27.92 -55.46 -7.20
CA LYS A 25 28.83 -56.27 -6.38
C LYS A 25 28.02 -57.44 -5.78
N GLY A 26 28.32 -58.66 -6.22
CA GLY A 26 27.54 -59.87 -5.90
C GLY A 26 26.72 -60.47 -7.05
N ALA A 27 26.92 -60.05 -8.31
CA ALA A 27 26.33 -60.73 -9.46
C ALA A 27 26.87 -62.17 -9.57
N ASN A 28 25.99 -63.15 -9.45
CA ASN A 28 26.37 -64.56 -9.48
C ASN A 28 26.36 -65.12 -10.90
N VAL A 29 27.41 -65.87 -11.25
CA VAL A 29 27.50 -66.64 -12.49
C VAL A 29 26.89 -68.06 -12.34
N SER A 30 26.61 -68.52 -11.10
CA SER A 30 26.24 -69.92 -10.75
C SER A 30 24.88 -70.12 -10.05
N GLY A 31 23.97 -69.14 -10.02
CA GLY A 31 22.58 -69.31 -9.55
C GLY A 31 22.32 -69.39 -8.02
N ARG A 32 23.35 -69.32 -7.16
CA ARG A 32 23.22 -69.21 -5.69
C ARG A 32 22.99 -67.74 -5.28
N ALA A 33 21.87 -67.38 -4.66
CA ALA A 33 21.63 -65.99 -4.25
C ALA A 33 22.60 -65.57 -3.11
N TRP A 34 23.54 -64.66 -3.40
CA TRP A 34 24.36 -64.00 -2.37
C TRP A 34 23.62 -62.77 -1.84
N LYS A 35 23.88 -62.39 -0.57
CA LYS A 35 23.28 -61.20 0.03
C LYS A 35 23.84 -59.95 -0.66
N VAL A 36 22.94 -59.10 -1.15
CA VAL A 36 23.31 -57.80 -1.75
C VAL A 36 23.78 -56.86 -0.63
N ASP A 37 24.88 -56.15 -0.88
CA ASP A 37 25.37 -55.11 0.03
C ASP A 37 24.31 -54.02 0.19
N LYS A 38 23.72 -53.94 1.39
CA LYS A 38 22.77 -52.88 1.74
C LYS A 38 23.56 -51.62 2.04
N GLY A 39 23.35 -50.57 1.24
CA GLY A 39 23.86 -49.24 1.55
C GLY A 39 23.38 -48.75 2.92
N GLN A 40 24.14 -47.86 3.54
CA GLN A 40 23.77 -47.25 4.81
C GLN A 40 22.38 -46.62 4.71
N PHE A 41 21.47 -46.99 5.62
CA PHE A 41 20.15 -46.40 5.69
C PHE A 41 20.25 -44.92 6.11
N ARG A 42 20.17 -44.01 5.14
CA ARG A 42 20.07 -42.57 5.38
C ARG A 42 18.60 -42.17 5.30
N VAL A 43 18.02 -41.77 6.42
CA VAL A 43 16.68 -41.18 6.45
C VAL A 43 16.72 -39.91 5.60
N SER A 44 16.09 -39.92 4.42
CA SER A 44 16.01 -38.72 3.61
C SER A 44 15.25 -37.66 4.40
N SER A 45 15.64 -36.39 4.24
CA SER A 45 15.05 -35.32 5.06
C SER A 45 13.54 -35.14 4.89
N ARG A 46 12.93 -35.77 3.86
CA ARG A 46 11.48 -35.83 3.64
C ARG A 46 10.77 -36.85 4.56
N ALA A 47 11.48 -37.84 5.11
CA ALA A 47 10.93 -38.85 6.01
C ALA A 47 10.81 -38.38 7.47
N ILE A 48 11.44 -37.26 7.84
CA ILE A 48 11.31 -36.66 9.18
C ILE A 48 10.04 -35.81 9.21
N LYS A 49 8.93 -36.39 9.68
CA LYS A 49 7.61 -35.72 9.78
C LYS A 49 7.62 -34.45 10.65
N ASN A 50 8.62 -34.29 11.53
CA ASN A 50 8.78 -33.15 12.45
C ASN A 50 9.88 -32.18 12.01
N LYS A 51 10.17 -32.05 10.72
CA LYS A 51 11.21 -31.12 10.26
C LYS A 51 10.70 -29.69 10.46
N LYS A 52 11.22 -29.01 11.49
CA LYS A 52 11.06 -27.56 11.66
C LYS A 52 11.48 -26.86 10.37
N LEU A 53 10.82 -25.75 10.03
CA LEU A 53 11.17 -24.93 8.87
C LEU A 53 12.68 -24.70 8.82
N THR A 54 13.26 -24.68 7.63
CA THR A 54 14.67 -24.35 7.48
C THR A 54 14.95 -22.96 8.04
N SER A 55 16.17 -22.73 8.54
CA SER A 55 16.58 -21.42 9.10
C SER A 55 16.23 -20.24 8.18
N TRP A 56 16.32 -20.46 6.86
CA TRP A 56 15.93 -19.50 5.84
C TRP A 56 14.43 -19.21 5.81
N GLU A 57 13.59 -20.25 5.82
CA GLU A 57 12.13 -20.09 5.80
C GLU A 57 11.62 -19.38 7.07
N LEU A 58 12.22 -19.65 8.23
CA LEU A 58 11.92 -18.92 9.47
C LEU A 58 12.28 -17.43 9.36
N LYS A 59 13.43 -17.10 8.77
CA LYS A 59 13.81 -15.69 8.52
C LYS A 59 12.83 -15.03 7.54
N ARG A 60 12.40 -15.75 6.50
CA ARG A 60 11.43 -15.25 5.53
C ARG A 60 10.07 -14.97 6.17
N GLN A 61 9.57 -15.86 7.02
CA GLN A 61 8.30 -15.64 7.74
C GLN A 61 8.39 -14.42 8.65
N LYS A 62 9.44 -14.30 9.47
CA LYS A 62 9.65 -13.12 10.32
C LYS A 62 9.73 -11.82 9.52
N ALA A 63 10.44 -11.82 8.40
CA ALA A 63 10.51 -10.65 7.52
C ALA A 63 9.15 -10.28 6.92
N LEU A 64 8.27 -11.24 6.64
CA LEU A 64 6.91 -10.98 6.17
C LEU A 64 6.03 -10.41 7.29
N GLU A 65 6.11 -10.97 8.49
CA GLU A 65 5.42 -10.47 9.69
C GLU A 65 5.82 -9.03 10.02
N ASP A 66 7.13 -8.75 10.01
CA ASP A 66 7.65 -7.40 10.25
C ASP A 66 7.18 -6.40 9.20
N LYS A 67 7.10 -6.81 7.92
CA LYS A 67 6.59 -5.96 6.84
C LYS A 67 5.11 -5.65 7.06
N GLN A 68 4.30 -6.66 7.37
CA GLN A 68 2.87 -6.47 7.65
C GLN A 68 2.66 -5.56 8.87
N PHE A 69 3.46 -5.75 9.92
CA PHE A 69 3.40 -4.91 11.11
C PHE A 69 3.76 -3.45 10.82
N LYS A 70 4.85 -3.21 10.08
CA LYS A 70 5.27 -1.87 9.66
C LYS A 70 4.26 -1.19 8.76
N GLN A 71 3.61 -1.94 7.85
CA GLN A 71 2.54 -1.42 7.00
C GLN A 71 1.36 -0.93 7.86
N LYS A 72 0.86 -1.76 8.78
CA LYS A 72 -0.22 -1.37 9.70
C LYS A 72 0.15 -0.15 10.55
N LEU A 73 1.39 -0.08 11.05
CA LEU A 73 1.86 1.10 11.80
C LEU A 73 1.92 2.37 10.95
N LYS A 74 2.31 2.24 9.68
CA LYS A 74 2.37 3.36 8.74
C LYS A 74 0.96 3.87 8.42
N GLU A 75 0.02 2.96 8.11
CA GLU A 75 -1.39 3.27 7.87
C GLU A 75 -2.00 4.03 9.06
N LEU A 76 -1.82 3.54 10.29
CA LEU A 76 -2.31 4.20 11.50
C LEU A 76 -1.72 5.61 11.72
N ARG A 77 -0.47 5.83 11.33
CA ARG A 77 0.15 7.17 11.42
C ARG A 77 -0.40 8.10 10.36
N GLU A 78 -0.55 7.61 9.13
CA GLU A 78 -1.09 8.38 8.01
C GLU A 78 -2.53 8.81 8.27
N GLU A 79 -3.38 7.93 8.81
CA GLU A 79 -4.75 8.25 9.22
C GLU A 79 -4.79 9.38 10.26
N LYS A 80 -3.95 9.28 11.30
CA LYS A 80 -3.86 10.33 12.34
C LYS A 80 -3.42 11.68 11.77
N ASP A 81 -2.44 11.66 10.87
CA ASP A 81 -1.93 12.87 10.23
C ASP A 81 -2.95 13.47 9.26
N GLN A 82 -3.70 12.65 8.54
CA GLN A 82 -4.79 13.11 7.67
C GLN A 82 -5.90 13.79 8.49
N ILE A 83 -6.33 13.20 9.62
CA ILE A 83 -7.31 13.82 10.52
C ILE A 83 -6.80 15.16 11.05
N ARG A 84 -5.52 15.23 11.45
CA ARG A 84 -4.92 16.48 11.93
C ARG A 84 -4.87 17.54 10.83
N LYS A 85 -4.46 17.16 9.61
CA LYS A 85 -4.41 18.06 8.45
C LYS A 85 -5.81 18.57 8.08
N ALA A 86 -6.82 17.71 8.06
CA ALA A 86 -8.21 18.10 7.80
C ALA A 86 -8.72 19.12 8.82
N LYS A 87 -8.44 18.91 10.12
CA LYS A 87 -8.77 19.88 11.17
C LYS A 87 -8.08 21.23 10.96
N ILE A 88 -6.79 21.22 10.63
CA ILE A 88 -6.03 22.45 10.37
C ILE A 88 -6.58 23.18 9.14
N GLN A 89 -6.89 22.47 8.06
CA GLN A 89 -7.48 23.04 6.85
C GLN A 89 -8.83 23.68 7.15
N ALA A 90 -9.73 22.98 7.83
CA ALA A 90 -11.04 23.53 8.23
C ALA A 90 -10.91 24.78 9.10
N LEU A 91 -9.94 24.83 10.01
CA LEU A 91 -9.67 26.02 10.83
C LEU A 91 -9.13 27.19 10.01
N LYS A 92 -8.23 26.94 9.05
CA LYS A 92 -7.70 27.96 8.13
C LYS A 92 -8.82 28.54 7.27
N GLU A 93 -9.60 27.68 6.62
CA GLU A 93 -10.74 28.11 5.81
C GLU A 93 -11.75 28.92 6.62
N ARG A 94 -12.01 28.55 7.88
CA ARG A 94 -12.88 29.32 8.76
C ARG A 94 -12.33 30.71 9.05
N ARG A 95 -11.01 30.81 9.32
CA ARG A 95 -10.33 32.10 9.59
C ARG A 95 -10.33 33.00 8.36
N GLU A 96 -9.99 32.45 7.20
CA GLU A 96 -10.01 33.17 5.92
C GLU A 96 -11.42 33.71 5.62
N LYS A 97 -12.46 32.87 5.77
CA LYS A 97 -13.85 33.31 5.62
C LYS A 97 -14.26 34.39 6.61
N SER A 98 -13.80 34.35 7.87
CA SER A 98 -14.06 35.44 8.83
C SER A 98 -13.32 36.72 8.48
N GLU A 99 -12.06 36.63 8.08
CA GLU A 99 -11.24 37.79 7.70
C GLU A 99 -11.80 38.49 6.47
N GLU A 100 -12.28 37.73 5.48
CA GLU A 100 -12.96 38.28 4.32
C GLU A 100 -14.24 39.02 4.70
N LYS A 101 -15.09 38.41 5.55
CA LYS A 101 -16.30 39.07 6.06
C LYS A 101 -16.00 40.35 6.81
N GLU A 102 -15.04 40.31 7.74
CA GLU A 102 -14.60 41.49 8.49
C GLU A 102 -14.05 42.58 7.56
N ARG A 103 -13.31 42.20 6.50
CA ARG A 103 -12.83 43.15 5.50
C ARG A 103 -13.99 43.85 4.79
N TYR A 104 -15.01 43.10 4.38
CA TYR A 104 -16.20 43.68 3.76
C TYR A 104 -16.98 44.58 4.72
N GLU A 105 -17.14 44.18 5.97
CA GLU A 105 -17.81 44.99 7.01
C GLU A 105 -17.04 46.29 7.29
N ARG A 106 -15.71 46.25 7.38
CA ARG A 106 -14.86 47.44 7.52
C ARG A 106 -14.98 48.38 6.33
N LEU A 107 -15.12 47.85 5.12
CA LEU A 107 -15.37 48.67 3.92
C LEU A 107 -16.76 49.29 3.94
N ALA A 108 -17.79 48.52 4.31
CA ALA A 108 -19.16 48.98 4.40
C ALA A 108 -19.33 50.09 5.45
N THR A 109 -18.77 49.91 6.64
CA THR A 109 -18.75 50.92 7.72
C THR A 109 -18.04 52.19 7.29
N LYS A 110 -16.89 52.09 6.61
CA LYS A 110 -16.18 53.25 6.06
C LYS A 110 -17.02 54.01 5.03
N MET A 111 -17.74 53.31 4.15
CA MET A 111 -18.62 53.95 3.17
C MET A 111 -19.85 54.58 3.83
N HIS A 112 -20.42 53.92 4.84
CA HIS A 112 -21.52 54.45 5.63
C HIS A 112 -21.12 55.74 6.36
N ALA A 113 -19.96 55.76 7.02
CA ALA A 113 -19.42 56.94 7.67
C ALA A 113 -19.26 58.11 6.68
N LYS A 114 -18.69 57.84 5.49
CA LYS A 114 -18.58 58.85 4.41
C LYS A 114 -19.96 59.39 3.97
N LYS A 115 -20.99 58.55 3.89
CA LYS A 115 -22.35 58.95 3.53
C LYS A 115 -22.95 59.86 4.59
N VAL A 116 -22.83 59.47 5.87
CA VAL A 116 -23.32 60.25 7.02
C VAL A 116 -22.62 61.62 7.07
N ASP A 117 -21.30 61.67 6.89
CA ASP A 117 -20.56 62.94 6.89
C ASP A 117 -20.96 63.86 5.73
N ARG A 118 -21.25 63.28 4.55
CA ARG A 118 -21.78 64.05 3.40
C ARG A 118 -23.15 64.65 3.72
N LEU A 119 -24.03 63.90 4.38
CA LEU A 119 -25.35 64.40 4.81
C LEU A 119 -25.19 65.53 5.84
N ARG A 120 -24.39 65.34 6.89
CA ARG A 120 -24.10 66.37 7.89
C ARG A 120 -23.54 67.65 7.27
N ARG A 121 -22.65 67.55 6.29
CA ARG A 121 -22.11 68.71 5.55
C ARG A 121 -23.16 69.42 4.68
N ARG A 122 -24.10 68.68 4.10
CA ARG A 122 -25.23 69.27 3.35
C ARG A 122 -26.20 69.97 4.29
N GLU A 123 -26.55 69.35 5.41
CA GLU A 123 -27.41 69.93 6.43
C GLU A 123 -26.83 71.23 6.99
N LYS A 124 -25.53 71.25 7.33
CA LYS A 124 -24.83 72.47 7.77
C LYS A 124 -24.91 73.59 6.74
N ARG A 125 -24.67 73.29 5.45
CA ARG A 125 -24.76 74.29 4.38
C ARG A 125 -26.18 74.77 4.16
N ASN A 126 -27.16 73.87 4.10
CA ASN A 126 -28.56 74.22 3.91
C ASN A 126 -29.08 75.07 5.08
N LYS A 127 -28.65 74.77 6.30
CA LYS A 127 -28.96 75.59 7.48
C LYS A 127 -28.38 77.00 7.33
N ALA A 128 -27.08 77.12 7.02
CA ALA A 128 -26.44 78.40 6.82
C ALA A 128 -27.05 79.24 5.68
N LEU A 129 -27.58 78.58 4.63
CA LEU A 129 -28.28 79.24 3.53
C LEU A 129 -29.73 79.60 3.85
N LYS A 130 -30.35 78.95 4.83
CA LYS A 130 -31.73 79.22 5.26
C LYS A 130 -31.81 80.30 6.35
N GLU A 131 -30.73 80.47 7.11
CA GLU A 131 -30.57 81.52 8.13
C GLU A 131 -30.00 82.83 7.56
N ARG A 132 -29.77 82.91 6.24
CA ARG A 132 -29.30 84.08 5.50
C ARG A 132 -30.41 84.62 4.60
#